data_AF-A0A6B3MP93-F1
#
_entry.id   AF-A0A6B3MP93-F1
#
_cell.length_a   1.000
_cell.length_b   1.000
_cell.length_c   1.000
_cell.angle_alpha   90.00
_cell.angle_beta   90.00
_cell.angle_gamma   90.00
#
_symmetry.space_group_name_H-M   'P 1'
#
loop_
_entity.id
_entity.type
_entity.pdbx_description
1 polymer ?
#
loop_
_entity_poly.entity_id
_entity_poly.type
_entity_poly.pdbx_seq_one_letter_code
_entity_poly.pdbx_strand_id
1 'polypeptide(L)'
;MKKILIAILLVFALITFSFPDSALAAGNPANGKIVFNANCNACHMGGKNVVKHEKTLKKEALKKYLKDYDASPTKAIIKQVTNGKGAMPAFRGRLKPAQIEDVAAYVLDQADKW
;
A
#
# COMPACT_ATOMS: atom_id res chain seq x y z
N MET A 1 -30.46 -32.82 28.53
CA MET A 1 -29.66 -31.65 28.95
C MET A 1 -28.23 -31.66 28.38
N LYS A 2 -27.42 -32.72 28.60
CA LYS A 2 -26.03 -32.81 28.10
C LYS A 2 -25.88 -32.72 26.56
N LYS A 3 -26.82 -33.29 25.79
CA LYS A 3 -26.83 -33.21 24.32
C LYS A 3 -27.17 -31.81 23.77
N ILE A 4 -27.99 -31.04 24.50
CA ILE A 4 -28.35 -29.67 24.15
C ILE A 4 -27.19 -28.72 24.45
N LEU A 5 -26.49 -28.94 25.57
CA LEU A 5 -25.26 -28.22 25.92
C LEU A 5 -24.14 -28.45 24.89
N ILE A 6 -23.97 -29.68 24.40
CA ILE A 6 -22.98 -30.01 23.36
C ILE A 6 -23.34 -29.35 22.02
N ALA A 7 -24.62 -29.33 21.65
CA ALA A 7 -25.09 -28.68 20.43
C ALA A 7 -24.86 -27.16 20.47
N ILE A 8 -25.09 -26.50 21.61
CA ILE A 8 -24.84 -25.06 21.78
C ILE A 8 -23.33 -24.75 21.71
N LEU A 9 -22.48 -25.60 22.28
CA LEU A 9 -21.02 -25.43 22.26
C LEU A 9 -20.44 -25.61 20.86
N LEU A 10 -21.00 -26.52 20.05
CA LEU A 10 -20.62 -26.71 18.64
C LEU A 10 -21.06 -25.55 17.75
N VAL A 11 -22.25 -24.98 18.00
CA VAL A 11 -22.71 -23.78 17.27
C VAL A 11 -21.87 -22.55 17.63
N PHE A 12 -21.45 -22.41 18.89
CA PHE A 12 -20.58 -21.30 19.31
C PHE A 12 -19.17 -21.38 18.70
N ALA A 13 -18.62 -22.60 18.55
CA ALA A 13 -17.33 -22.83 17.88
C ALA A 13 -17.37 -22.56 16.36
N LEU A 14 -18.54 -22.70 15.72
CA LEU A 14 -18.73 -22.40 14.30
C LEU A 14 -18.84 -20.89 14.01
N ILE A 15 -19.29 -20.10 14.99
CA ILE A 15 -19.45 -18.64 14.85
C ILE A 15 -18.10 -17.92 14.94
N THR A 16 -17.11 -18.47 15.66
CA THR A 16 -15.78 -17.85 15.80
C THR A 16 -14.86 -18.04 14.58
N PHE A 17 -15.24 -18.88 13.61
CA PHE A 17 -14.42 -19.18 12.43
C PHE A 17 -14.87 -18.45 11.15
N SER A 18 -15.86 -17.55 11.25
CA SER A 18 -16.46 -16.86 10.11
C SER A 18 -16.17 -15.35 10.10
N PHE A 19 -15.08 -14.90 10.73
CA PHE A 19 -14.51 -13.63 10.32
C PHE A 19 -13.73 -13.91 9.03
N PRO A 20 -14.24 -13.56 7.83
CA PRO A 20 -13.33 -13.40 6.72
C PRO A 20 -12.29 -12.40 7.21
N ASP A 21 -11.01 -12.74 7.05
CA ASP A 21 -9.94 -11.75 7.10
C ASP A 21 -10.39 -10.65 6.13
N SER A 22 -10.99 -9.60 6.71
CA SER A 22 -11.37 -8.42 5.98
C SER A 22 -10.07 -8.00 5.35
N ALA A 23 -10.06 -7.90 4.02
CA ALA A 23 -8.92 -7.41 3.27
C ALA A 23 -8.51 -6.06 3.88
N LEU A 24 -7.62 -6.13 4.88
CA LEU A 24 -7.09 -4.99 5.59
C LEU A 24 -6.43 -4.18 4.51
N ALA A 25 -6.86 -2.92 4.40
CA ALA A 25 -6.33 -1.97 3.45
C ALA A 25 -4.80 -2.14 3.38
N ALA A 26 -4.24 -2.21 2.17
CA ALA A 26 -2.85 -2.57 1.91
C ALA A 26 -1.82 -1.49 2.35
N GLY A 27 -2.09 -0.81 3.46
CA GLY A 27 -1.33 0.27 4.07
C GLY A 27 -2.24 1.30 4.76
N ASN A 28 -1.72 1.95 5.80
CA ASN A 28 -2.31 3.12 6.44
C ASN A 28 -1.74 4.41 5.81
N PRO A 29 -2.54 5.21 5.08
CA PRO A 29 -2.04 6.41 4.40
C PRO A 29 -1.56 7.51 5.36
N ALA A 30 -2.05 7.56 6.61
CA ALA A 30 -1.57 8.52 7.60
C ALA A 30 -0.12 8.21 8.03
N ASN A 31 0.19 6.94 8.27
CA ASN A 31 1.57 6.49 8.47
C ASN A 31 2.40 6.67 7.20
N GLY A 32 1.80 6.39 6.04
CA GLY A 32 2.41 6.55 4.74
C GLY A 32 2.89 7.96 4.46
N LYS A 33 2.13 8.98 4.90
CA LYS A 33 2.55 10.39 4.83
C LYS A 33 3.84 10.65 5.60
N ILE A 34 4.00 10.05 6.79
CA ILE A 34 5.22 10.18 7.60
C ILE A 34 6.40 9.55 6.85
N VAL A 35 6.22 8.32 6.35
CA VAL A 35 7.24 7.62 5.55
C VAL A 35 7.60 8.42 4.30
N PHE A 36 6.61 8.95 3.59
CA PHE A 36 6.80 9.76 2.38
C PHE A 36 7.62 11.01 2.65
N ASN A 37 7.28 11.76 3.71
CA ASN A 37 7.98 12.98 4.07
C ASN A 37 9.46 12.71 4.42
N ALA A 38 9.73 11.61 5.12
CA ALA A 38 11.09 11.25 5.52
C ALA A 38 11.95 10.68 4.38
N ASN A 39 11.34 10.03 3.37
CA ASN A 39 12.08 9.20 2.41
C ASN A 39 11.88 9.56 0.93
N CYS A 40 10.74 10.15 0.58
CA CYS A 40 10.31 10.33 -0.82
C CYS A 40 10.27 11.80 -1.22
N ASN A 41 9.94 12.68 -0.29
CA ASN A 41 9.65 14.09 -0.53
C ASN A 41 10.82 14.86 -1.17
N ALA A 42 12.07 14.48 -0.90
CA ALA A 42 13.25 15.12 -1.48
C ALA A 42 13.22 15.12 -3.02
N CYS A 43 12.66 14.07 -3.64
CA CYS A 43 12.52 13.99 -5.09
C CYS A 43 11.08 14.22 -5.56
N HIS A 44 10.11 13.90 -4.73
CA HIS A 44 8.70 13.80 -5.10
C HIS A 44 7.77 14.81 -4.42
N MET A 45 8.31 15.95 -3.98
CA MET A 45 7.54 17.03 -3.37
C MET A 45 6.35 17.46 -4.24
N GLY A 46 5.16 17.50 -3.63
CA GLY A 46 3.92 17.84 -4.33
C GLY A 46 3.60 16.91 -5.50
N GLY A 47 3.99 15.64 -5.41
CA GLY A 47 3.79 14.65 -6.47
C GLY A 47 4.67 14.85 -7.71
N LYS A 48 5.63 15.79 -7.70
CA LYS A 48 6.55 16.02 -8.82
C LYS A 48 7.65 14.96 -8.88
N ASN A 49 8.60 15.15 -9.79
CA ASN A 49 9.84 14.39 -9.82
C ASN A 49 10.97 15.29 -10.30
N VAL A 50 11.87 15.66 -9.40
CA VAL A 50 12.99 16.59 -9.69
C VAL A 50 14.06 15.97 -10.59
N VAL A 51 14.10 14.63 -10.72
CA VAL A 51 15.11 13.91 -11.50
C VAL A 51 14.61 13.61 -12.92
N LYS A 52 13.35 13.22 -13.06
CA LYS A 52 12.67 12.91 -14.33
C LYS A 52 11.30 13.59 -14.35
N HIS A 53 11.27 14.84 -14.84
CA HIS A 53 10.13 15.74 -14.76
C HIS A 53 8.82 15.16 -15.31
N GLU A 54 8.89 14.26 -16.29
CA GLU A 54 7.73 13.58 -16.88
C GLU A 54 7.19 12.43 -16.02
N LYS A 55 7.99 11.88 -15.08
CA LYS A 55 7.64 10.71 -14.25
C LYS A 55 7.19 11.13 -12.86
N THR A 56 6.12 11.91 -12.83
CA THR A 56 5.48 12.38 -11.59
C THR A 56 4.71 11.26 -10.89
N LEU A 57 4.20 11.54 -9.68
CA LEU A 57 3.29 10.68 -8.93
C LEU A 57 1.81 11.03 -9.17
N LYS A 58 1.51 11.88 -10.15
CA LYS A 58 0.15 12.15 -10.60
C LYS A 58 -0.43 10.91 -11.26
N LYS A 59 -1.74 10.71 -11.13
CA LYS A 59 -2.43 9.52 -11.65
C LYS A 59 -2.15 9.24 -13.12
N GLU A 60 -2.17 10.25 -13.98
CA GLU A 60 -1.94 10.10 -15.42
C GLU A 60 -0.53 9.59 -15.72
N ALA A 61 0.46 10.10 -14.99
CA ALA A 61 1.85 9.66 -15.12
C ALA A 61 2.05 8.24 -14.55
N LEU A 62 1.42 7.93 -13.42
CA LEU A 62 1.45 6.57 -12.86
C LEU A 62 0.83 5.56 -13.85
N LYS A 63 -0.36 5.83 -14.40
CA LYS A 63 -0.98 4.98 -15.43
C LYS A 63 -0.07 4.78 -16.64
N LYS A 64 0.59 5.85 -17.10
CA LYS A 64 1.43 5.83 -18.30
C LYS A 64 2.79 5.14 -18.10
N TYR A 65 3.43 5.33 -16.95
CA TYR A 65 4.84 4.97 -16.76
C TYR A 65 5.08 3.86 -15.73
N LEU A 66 4.15 3.64 -14.81
CA LEU A 66 4.29 2.60 -13.79
C LEU A 66 3.71 1.28 -14.32
N LYS A 67 4.61 0.31 -14.49
CA LYS A 67 4.25 -1.01 -15.00
C LYS A 67 3.19 -1.66 -14.10
N ASP A 68 2.18 -2.27 -14.72
CA ASP A 68 1.08 -3.01 -14.06
C ASP A 68 0.14 -2.11 -13.23
N TYR A 69 0.20 -0.79 -13.38
CA TYR A 69 -0.63 0.13 -12.59
C TYR A 69 -2.13 -0.08 -12.82
N ASP A 70 -2.60 -0.18 -14.07
CA ASP A 70 -4.04 -0.36 -14.37
C ASP A 70 -4.59 -1.70 -13.86
N ALA A 71 -3.75 -2.72 -13.73
CA ALA A 71 -4.14 -4.02 -13.20
C ALA A 71 -4.15 -4.05 -11.66
N SER A 72 -3.15 -3.42 -11.03
CA SER A 72 -3.05 -3.37 -9.58
C SER A 72 -2.21 -2.17 -9.10
N PRO A 73 -2.84 -0.99 -8.90
CA PRO A 73 -2.13 0.25 -8.57
C PRO A 73 -1.24 0.13 -7.34
N THR A 74 -1.80 -0.35 -6.22
CA THR A 74 -1.06 -0.47 -4.96
C THR A 74 0.11 -1.44 -5.08
N LYS A 75 -0.09 -2.61 -5.69
CA LYS A 75 0.99 -3.60 -5.88
C LYS A 75 2.09 -3.07 -6.80
N ALA A 76 1.71 -2.33 -7.85
CA ALA A 76 2.66 -1.69 -8.74
C ALA A 76 3.55 -0.67 -8.00
N ILE A 77 2.95 0.16 -7.13
CA ILE A 77 3.68 1.12 -6.29
C ILE A 77 4.57 0.40 -5.28
N ILE A 78 4.06 -0.60 -4.55
CA ILE A 78 4.84 -1.41 -3.60
C ILE A 78 6.07 -2.00 -4.29
N LYS A 79 5.89 -2.60 -5.48
CA LYS A 79 6.98 -3.20 -6.25
C LYS A 79 8.02 -2.17 -6.66
N GLN A 80 7.60 -0.99 -7.10
CA GLN A 80 8.48 0.11 -7.49
C GLN A 80 9.27 0.67 -6.30
N VAL A 81 8.63 0.88 -5.15
CA VAL A 81 9.30 1.34 -3.92
C VAL A 81 10.28 0.28 -3.40
N THR A 82 9.86 -0.98 -3.39
CA THR A 82 10.69 -2.10 -2.91
C THR A 82 11.97 -2.22 -3.72
N ASN A 83 11.87 -2.19 -5.05
CA ASN A 83 12.98 -2.54 -5.94
C ASN A 83 13.70 -1.34 -6.53
N GLY A 84 13.12 -0.15 -6.47
CA GLY A 84 13.62 1.03 -7.19
C GLY A 84 13.55 0.86 -8.71
N LYS A 85 13.99 1.88 -9.44
CA LYS A 85 14.20 1.82 -10.91
C LYS A 85 15.04 3.01 -11.37
N GLY A 86 16.17 2.73 -12.02
CA GLY A 86 17.06 3.78 -12.51
C GLY A 86 17.55 4.66 -11.35
N ALA A 87 17.29 5.97 -11.43
CA ALA A 87 17.69 6.92 -10.39
C ALA A 87 16.88 6.82 -9.09
N MET A 88 15.71 6.18 -9.10
CA MET A 88 14.93 5.95 -7.88
C MET A 88 15.57 4.78 -7.09
N PRO A 89 16.06 5.01 -5.86
CA PRO A 89 16.70 3.95 -5.07
C PRO A 89 15.70 2.88 -4.65
N ALA A 90 16.21 1.67 -4.42
CA ALA A 90 15.45 0.60 -3.78
C ALA A 90 15.29 0.86 -2.28
N PHE A 91 14.12 0.57 -1.72
CA PHE A 91 13.86 0.68 -0.28
C PHE A 91 13.76 -0.66 0.44
N ARG A 92 13.87 -1.79 -0.27
CA ARG A 92 14.05 -3.10 0.36
C ARG A 92 15.27 -3.08 1.28
N GLY A 93 15.07 -3.50 2.53
CA GLY A 93 16.10 -3.48 3.57
C GLY A 93 16.30 -2.12 4.25
N ARG A 94 15.70 -1.04 3.73
CA ARG A 94 15.69 0.30 4.36
C ARG A 94 14.38 0.58 5.07
N LEU A 95 13.28 0.09 4.50
CA LEU A 95 11.93 0.16 5.08
C LEU A 95 11.42 -1.24 5.39
N LYS A 96 10.62 -1.35 6.45
CA LYS A 96 9.86 -2.56 6.75
C LYS A 96 8.76 -2.75 5.69
N PRO A 97 8.33 -3.99 5.40
CA PRO A 97 7.25 -4.24 4.43
C PRO A 97 5.99 -3.41 4.70
N ALA A 98 5.55 -3.32 5.96
CA ALA A 98 4.40 -2.50 6.36
C ALA A 98 4.58 -1.00 6.06
N GLN A 99 5.80 -0.46 6.16
CA GLN A 99 6.06 0.94 5.81
C GLN A 99 6.00 1.18 4.29
N ILE A 100 6.35 0.17 3.50
CA ILE A 100 6.25 0.21 2.04
C ILE A 100 4.78 0.17 1.61
N GLU A 101 3.98 -0.66 2.27
CA GLU A 101 2.53 -0.71 2.13
C GLU A 101 1.88 0.63 2.49
N ASP A 102 2.20 1.17 3.67
CA ASP A 102 1.73 2.47 4.14
C ASP A 102 2.03 3.59 3.14
N VAL A 103 3.27 3.71 2.66
CA VAL A 103 3.64 4.76 1.70
C VAL A 103 3.00 4.55 0.33
N ALA A 104 2.78 3.30 -0.10
CA ALA A 104 2.06 3.02 -1.33
C ALA A 104 0.59 3.45 -1.23
N ALA A 105 -0.06 3.19 -0.09
CA ALA A 105 -1.41 3.66 0.19
C ALA A 105 -1.49 5.19 0.17
N TYR A 106 -0.51 5.88 0.77
CA TYR A 106 -0.43 7.34 0.74
C TYR A 106 -0.24 7.90 -0.67
N VAL A 107 0.68 7.34 -1.46
CA VAL A 107 0.90 7.79 -2.85
C VAL A 107 -0.37 7.61 -3.68
N LEU A 108 -1.07 6.49 -3.53
CA LEU A 108 -2.32 6.24 -4.25
C LEU A 108 -3.43 7.22 -3.85
N ASP A 109 -3.60 7.48 -2.54
CA ASP A 109 -4.56 8.46 -2.02
C ASP A 109 -4.29 9.89 -2.53
N GLN A 110 -3.01 10.24 -2.75
CA GLN A 110 -2.63 11.57 -3.19
C GLN A 110 -2.54 11.72 -4.71
N ALA A 111 -2.44 10.63 -5.47
CA ALA A 111 -2.25 10.68 -6.92
C ALA A 111 -3.38 11.43 -7.67
N ASP A 112 -4.61 11.39 -7.16
CA ASP A 112 -5.77 12.14 -7.66
C ASP A 112 -5.82 13.61 -7.19
N LYS A 113 -4.96 13.97 -6.21
CA LYS A 113 -4.92 15.29 -5.56
C LYS A 113 -3.73 16.14 -6.02
N TRP A 114 -2.76 15.54 -6.70
CA TRP A 114 -1.50 16.20 -7.11
C TRP A 114 -1.52 16.78 -8.52
#